data_AF-A0A4Y2P094-F1
#
_entry.id   AF-A0A4Y2P094-F1
#
_cell.length_a   1.000
_cell.length_b   1.000
_cell.length_c   1.000
_cell.angle_alpha   90.00
_cell.angle_beta   90.00
_cell.angle_gamma   90.00
#
_symmetry.space_group_name_H-M   'P 1'
#
loop_
_entity.id
_entity.type
_entity.pdbx_description
1 polymer ?
#
loop_
_entity_poly.entity_id
_entity_poly.type
_entity_poly.pdbx_seq_one_letter_code
_entity_poly.pdbx_strand_id
1 'polypeptide(L)'
;MRTEPDEQDFADWLLHLGNGSLTDNCQLGEDIVEIHEECVVRDSIVDEMFGSFVSDMENLSEKAILCPKNEDSLKIDEQVLKKLPGQNKTYFSADSIICEDQEEQNNFPLDFLTHYSFRNATT
;
A
#
# COMPACT_ATOMS: atom_id res chain seq x y z
N MET A 1 -15.87 11.01 -24.10
CA MET A 1 -15.96 11.08 -22.63
C MET A 1 -16.08 12.56 -22.31
N ARG A 2 -17.16 12.99 -21.64
CA ARG A 2 -17.31 14.39 -21.21
C ARG A 2 -16.69 14.45 -19.82
N THR A 3 -15.63 15.23 -19.67
CA THR A 3 -15.08 15.64 -18.38
C THR A 3 -16.01 16.68 -17.77
N GLU A 4 -16.23 16.63 -16.46
CA GLU A 4 -16.94 17.69 -15.75
C GLU A 4 -16.11 18.99 -15.79
N PRO A 5 -16.72 20.19 -15.63
CA PRO A 5 -16.02 21.46 -15.81
C PRO A 5 -14.82 21.67 -14.89
N ASP A 6 -14.80 21.00 -13.75
CA ASP A 6 -13.74 20.95 -12.75
C ASP A 6 -12.61 19.97 -13.08
N GLU A 7 -12.83 19.01 -13.98
CA GLU A 7 -11.83 18.02 -14.41
C GLU A 7 -11.08 18.44 -15.69
N GLN A 8 -11.48 19.57 -16.28
CA GLN A 8 -10.94 20.03 -17.56
C GLN A 8 -9.47 20.42 -17.45
N ASP A 9 -9.08 21.09 -16.36
CA ASP A 9 -7.71 21.52 -16.10
C ASP A 9 -6.78 20.29 -15.90
N PHE A 10 -7.21 19.28 -15.15
CA PHE A 10 -6.47 18.04 -14.96
C PHE A 10 -6.34 17.24 -16.26
N ALA A 11 -7.40 17.19 -17.06
CA ALA A 11 -7.37 16.52 -18.37
C ALA A 11 -6.40 17.20 -19.35
N ASP A 12 -6.37 18.54 -19.37
CA ASP A 12 -5.42 19.29 -20.18
C ASP A 12 -3.98 19.07 -19.67
N TRP A 13 -3.77 19.03 -18.35
CA TRP A 13 -2.46 18.68 -17.77
C TRP A 13 -1.99 17.27 -18.20
N LEU A 14 -2.86 16.26 -18.13
CA LEU A 14 -2.56 14.90 -18.60
C LEU A 14 -2.23 14.85 -20.10
N LEU A 15 -2.93 15.63 -20.92
CA LEU A 15 -2.65 15.74 -22.34
C LEU A 15 -1.26 16.34 -22.60
N HIS A 16 -0.91 17.40 -21.86
CA HIS A 16 0.41 18.01 -21.95
C HIS A 16 1.52 17.07 -21.48
N LEU A 17 1.29 16.28 -20.43
CA LEU A 17 2.19 15.24 -19.93
C LEU A 17 2.46 14.18 -21.00
N GLY A 18 1.41 13.63 -21.60
CA GLY A 18 1.52 12.59 -22.64
C GLY A 18 2.19 13.09 -23.92
N ASN A 19 2.06 14.36 -24.23
CA ASN A 19 2.72 15.00 -25.37
C ASN A 19 4.17 15.44 -25.09
N GLY A 20 4.65 15.35 -23.84
CA GLY A 20 5.96 15.87 -23.45
C GLY A 20 6.09 17.40 -23.58
N SER A 21 4.95 18.09 -23.48
CA SER A 21 4.86 19.56 -23.65
C SER A 21 4.62 20.31 -22.35
N LEU A 22 4.68 19.62 -21.20
CA LEU A 22 4.64 20.26 -19.90
C LEU A 22 5.86 21.18 -19.77
N THR A 23 5.59 22.48 -19.77
CA THR A 23 6.60 23.47 -19.45
C THR A 23 6.71 23.55 -17.94
N ASP A 24 7.85 23.14 -17.39
CA ASP A 24 8.14 23.44 -16.00
C ASP A 24 8.35 24.94 -15.84
N ASN A 25 7.63 25.53 -14.89
CA ASN A 25 7.73 26.94 -14.53
C ASN A 25 9.11 27.30 -13.96
N CYS A 26 9.87 26.30 -13.50
CA CYS A 26 11.12 26.46 -12.76
C CYS A 26 12.40 26.13 -13.56
N GLN A 27 12.30 25.85 -14.88
CA GLN A 27 13.46 25.45 -15.71
C GLN A 27 14.25 24.26 -15.15
N LEU A 28 13.60 23.32 -14.47
CA LEU A 28 14.18 22.02 -14.20
C LEU A 28 14.42 21.29 -15.53
N GLY A 29 15.41 20.38 -15.54
CA GLY A 29 15.87 19.72 -16.76
C GLY A 29 14.74 19.02 -17.54
N GLU A 30 14.99 18.70 -18.82
CA GLU A 30 14.02 18.12 -19.75
C GLU A 30 13.37 16.80 -19.26
N ASP A 31 13.98 16.13 -18.26
CA ASP A 31 13.53 14.88 -17.66
C ASP A 31 12.66 15.07 -16.40
N ILE A 32 12.27 16.31 -16.07
CA ILE A 32 11.55 16.62 -14.83
C ILE A 32 10.15 17.16 -15.16
N VAL A 33 9.15 16.62 -14.47
CA VAL A 33 7.74 17.00 -14.63
C VAL A 33 7.18 17.54 -13.32
N GLU A 34 6.47 18.66 -13.40
CA GLU A 34 5.69 19.19 -12.28
C GLU A 34 4.39 18.39 -12.15
N ILE A 35 4.17 17.81 -10.96
CA ILE A 35 2.98 17.02 -10.64
C ILE A 35 1.81 17.96 -10.34
N HIS A 36 0.64 17.69 -10.92
CA HIS A 36 -0.57 18.45 -10.66
C HIS A 36 -0.93 18.43 -9.16
N GLU A 37 -1.37 19.56 -8.60
CA GLU A 37 -1.66 19.69 -7.16
C GLU A 37 -2.72 18.68 -6.70
N GLU A 38 -3.69 18.32 -7.54
CA GLU A 38 -4.71 17.30 -7.23
C GLU A 38 -4.13 15.89 -7.03
N CYS A 39 -2.94 15.61 -7.55
CA CYS A 39 -2.24 14.34 -7.32
C CYS A 39 -1.37 14.36 -6.05
N VAL A 40 -1.26 15.51 -5.37
CA VAL A 40 -0.37 15.70 -4.23
C VAL A 40 -1.18 15.72 -2.94
N VAL A 41 -0.98 14.70 -2.12
CA VAL A 41 -1.45 14.69 -0.73
C VAL A 41 -0.32 15.20 0.16
N ARG A 42 -0.54 16.32 0.87
CA ARG A 42 0.46 16.93 1.75
C ARG A 42 0.45 16.39 3.18
N ASP A 43 -0.71 15.89 3.61
CA ASP A 43 -0.93 15.36 4.96
C ASP A 43 -0.98 13.81 4.94
N SER A 44 -1.94 13.22 5.65
CA SER A 44 -2.09 11.77 5.76
C SER A 44 -2.85 11.21 4.55
N ILE A 45 -2.15 10.49 3.67
CA ILE A 45 -2.78 9.70 2.60
C ILE A 45 -3.78 8.67 3.14
N VAL A 46 -3.56 8.19 4.37
CA VAL A 46 -4.48 7.26 5.04
C VAL A 46 -5.79 7.96 5.39
N ASP A 47 -5.74 9.21 5.83
CA ASP A 47 -6.94 9.97 6.16
C ASP A 47 -7.69 10.40 4.90
N GLU A 48 -6.96 10.73 3.84
CA GLU A 48 -7.54 11.06 2.53
C GLU A 48 -8.29 9.86 1.94
N MET A 49 -7.68 8.66 2.00
CA MET A 49 -8.26 7.44 1.40
C MET A 49 -9.34 6.79 2.26
N PHE A 50 -9.16 6.76 3.58
CA PHE A 50 -10.01 5.99 4.50
C PHE A 50 -10.83 6.84 5.47
N GLY A 51 -10.65 8.17 5.44
CA GLY A 51 -11.27 9.10 6.37
C GLY A 51 -10.62 9.08 7.75
N SER A 52 -11.18 9.87 8.67
CA SER A 52 -10.71 9.94 10.05
C SER A 52 -10.99 8.65 10.83
N PHE A 53 -12.11 7.98 10.54
CA PHE A 53 -12.54 6.76 11.22
C PHE A 53 -13.18 5.78 10.24
N VAL A 54 -12.77 4.51 10.34
CA VAL A 54 -13.25 3.45 9.45
C VAL A 54 -14.52 2.84 10.03
N SER A 55 -15.65 3.10 9.37
CA SER A 55 -16.97 2.57 9.78
C SER A 55 -17.43 1.39 8.92
N ASP A 56 -17.09 1.41 7.63
CA ASP A 56 -17.55 0.42 6.64
C ASP A 56 -16.38 -0.44 6.14
N MET A 57 -16.35 -1.70 6.56
CA MET A 57 -15.30 -2.65 6.18
C MET A 57 -15.33 -3.01 4.69
N GLU A 58 -16.51 -2.96 4.04
CA GLU A 58 -16.65 -3.26 2.60
C GLU A 58 -15.90 -2.25 1.74
N ASN A 59 -15.96 -0.96 2.11
CA ASN A 59 -15.26 0.12 1.41
C ASN A 59 -13.73 -0.01 1.45
N LEU A 60 -13.20 -0.71 2.47
CA LEU A 60 -11.75 -0.95 2.59
C LEU A 60 -11.25 -1.96 1.57
N SER A 61 -12.07 -2.96 1.25
CA SER A 61 -11.65 -4.06 0.37
C SER A 61 -11.45 -3.62 -1.09
N GLU A 62 -12.06 -2.50 -1.47
CA GLU A 62 -11.96 -1.92 -2.82
C GLU A 62 -10.77 -0.95 -2.97
N LYS A 63 -10.06 -0.65 -1.87
CA LYS A 63 -8.97 0.35 -1.84
C LYS A 63 -7.63 -0.31 -1.58
N ALA A 64 -6.60 0.11 -2.32
CA ALA A 64 -5.22 -0.33 -2.13
C ALA A 64 -4.26 0.86 -2.25
N ILE A 65 -3.27 0.91 -1.35
CA ILE A 65 -2.15 1.87 -1.43
C ILE A 65 -0.92 1.07 -1.84
N LEU A 66 -0.32 1.46 -2.98
CA LEU A 66 0.90 0.84 -3.48
C LEU A 66 2.09 1.71 -3.12
N CYS A 67 3.10 1.10 -2.48
CA CYS A 67 4.36 1.78 -2.17
C CYS A 67 5.50 1.14 -2.98
N PRO A 68 6.48 1.93 -3.43
CA PRO A 68 7.65 1.39 -4.12
C PRO A 68 8.51 0.45 -3.24
N LYS A 69 8.49 0.65 -1.92
CA LYS A 69 9.24 -0.15 -0.95
C LYS A 69 8.31 -0.79 0.08
N ASN A 70 8.63 -2.02 0.48
CA ASN A 70 7.88 -2.75 1.50
C ASN A 70 7.94 -2.08 2.89
N GLU A 71 9.05 -1.40 3.22
CA GLU A 71 9.15 -0.69 4.49
C GLU A 71 8.12 0.46 4.57
N ASP A 72 7.90 1.15 3.45
CA ASP A 72 6.94 2.25 3.37
C ASP A 72 5.51 1.71 3.39
N SER A 73 5.22 0.59 2.69
CA SER A 73 3.90 -0.05 2.78
C SER A 73 3.59 -0.53 4.19
N LEU A 74 4.57 -1.11 4.90
CA LEU A 74 4.38 -1.56 6.28
C LEU A 74 3.99 -0.41 7.22
N LYS A 75 4.64 0.75 7.08
CA LYS A 75 4.28 1.96 7.87
C LYS A 75 2.86 2.44 7.58
N ILE A 76 2.40 2.31 6.35
CA ILE A 76 1.04 2.66 5.95
C ILE A 76 0.03 1.63 6.50
N ASP A 77 0.33 0.33 6.37
CA ASP A 77 -0.51 -0.76 6.88
C ASP A 77 -0.73 -0.63 8.39
N GLU A 78 0.32 -0.29 9.15
CA GLU A 78 0.21 -0.04 10.60
C GLU A 78 -0.68 1.17 10.94
N GLN A 79 -0.67 2.22 10.11
CA GLN A 79 -1.53 3.40 10.29
C GLN A 79 -3.00 3.07 9.99
N VAL A 80 -3.25 2.33 8.91
CA VAL A 80 -4.59 1.85 8.55
C VAL A 80 -5.12 0.93 9.66
N LEU A 81 -4.30 -0.01 10.14
CA LEU A 81 -4.70 -0.95 11.20
C LEU A 81 -5.13 -0.24 12.49
N LYS A 82 -4.47 0.86 12.87
CA LYS A 82 -4.84 1.66 14.05
C LYS A 82 -6.20 2.36 13.92
N LYS A 83 -6.70 2.57 12.71
CA LYS A 83 -8.02 3.17 12.45
C LYS A 83 -9.14 2.15 12.42
N LEU A 84 -8.83 0.86 12.28
CA LEU A 84 -9.84 -0.19 12.26
C LEU A 84 -10.48 -0.35 13.65
N PRO A 85 -11.81 -0.54 13.72
CA PRO A 85 -12.46 -0.85 14.97
C PRO A 85 -12.07 -2.26 15.43
N GLY A 86 -11.75 -2.42 16.71
CA GLY A 86 -11.46 -3.71 17.32
C GLY A 86 -10.14 -3.74 18.08
N GLN A 87 -9.75 -4.94 18.51
CA GLN A 87 -8.50 -5.16 19.24
C GLN A 87 -7.42 -5.66 18.29
N ASN A 88 -6.26 -4.99 18.30
CA ASN A 88 -5.09 -5.47 17.58
C ASN A 88 -4.64 -6.82 18.13
N LYS A 89 -4.38 -7.76 17.22
CA LYS A 89 -3.82 -9.08 17.53
C LYS A 89 -2.53 -9.24 16.76
N THR A 90 -1.47 -9.65 17.47
CA THR A 90 -0.20 -10.01 16.86
C THR A 90 -0.14 -11.53 16.77
N TYR A 91 0.10 -12.03 15.57
CA TYR A 91 0.33 -13.45 15.31
C TYR A 91 1.82 -13.64 15.05
N PHE A 92 2.44 -14.55 15.79
CA PHE A 92 3.83 -14.92 15.56
C PHE A 92 3.88 -16.03 14.51
N SER A 93 4.88 -15.96 13.63
CA SER A 93 5.12 -17.04 12.69
C SER A 93 5.52 -18.30 13.44
N ALA A 94 5.08 -19.46 12.93
CA ALA A 94 5.43 -20.77 13.47
C ALA A 94 6.81 -21.26 12.97
N ASP A 95 7.71 -20.35 12.61
CA ASP A 95 9.02 -20.69 12.03
C ASP A 95 10.03 -21.20 13.09
N SER A 96 9.68 -21.15 14.38
CA SER A 96 10.44 -21.76 15.45
C SER A 96 9.58 -22.73 16.27
N ILE A 97 10.04 -23.98 16.32
CA ILE A 97 9.50 -24.97 17.26
C ILE A 97 10.04 -24.62 18.63
N ILE A 98 9.21 -23.98 19.46
CA ILE A 98 9.45 -23.86 20.89
C ILE A 98 8.88 -25.11 21.55
N CYS A 99 9.62 -26.22 21.47
CA CYS A 99 9.40 -27.40 22.31
C CYS A 99 10.26 -27.24 23.56
N GLU A 100 9.64 -27.31 24.75
CA GLU A 100 10.38 -27.37 26.02
C GLU A 100 11.16 -28.70 26.15
N ASP A 101 10.70 -29.74 25.44
CA ASP A 101 11.33 -31.05 25.37
C ASP A 101 12.27 -31.18 24.15
N GLN A 102 13.57 -31.29 24.43
CA GLN A 102 14.63 -31.43 23.41
C GLN A 102 14.48 -32.69 22.54
N GLU A 103 13.78 -33.72 23.03
CA GLU A 103 13.52 -34.95 22.28
C GLU A 103 12.41 -34.76 21.22
N GLU A 104 11.39 -33.95 21.50
CA GLU A 104 10.32 -33.64 20.53
C GLU A 104 10.80 -32.69 19.42
N GLN A 105 11.76 -31.82 19.73
CA GLN A 105 12.33 -30.88 18.75
C GLN A 105 13.01 -31.61 17.57
N ASN A 106 13.51 -32.83 17.78
CA ASN A 106 14.08 -33.67 16.73
C ASN A 106 13.05 -34.36 15.82
N ASN A 107 11.78 -34.42 16.23
CA ASN A 107 10.70 -35.01 15.43
C ASN A 107 10.12 -34.05 14.38
N PHE A 108 10.44 -32.76 14.45
CA PHE A 108 9.94 -31.73 13.54
C PHE A 108 11.11 -31.03 12.85
N PRO A 109 11.69 -31.61 11.77
CA PRO A 109 12.69 -30.89 10.99
C PRO A 109 12.08 -29.62 10.38
N LEU A 110 12.79 -28.50 10.46
CA LEU A 110 12.38 -27.18 9.97
C LEU A 110 11.86 -27.19 8.52
N ASP A 111 12.30 -28.16 7.70
CA ASP A 111 11.86 -28.35 6.32
C ASP A 111 10.36 -28.67 6.16
N PHE A 112 9.67 -29.12 7.21
CA PHE A 112 8.23 -29.42 7.13
C PHE A 112 7.37 -28.15 6.98
N LEU A 113 7.79 -27.03 7.57
CA LEU A 113 7.00 -25.79 7.60
C LEU A 113 7.26 -24.89 6.40
N THR A 114 8.49 -24.86 5.88
CA THR A 114 8.85 -24.08 4.69
C THR A 114 8.22 -24.63 3.41
N HIS A 115 8.05 -25.95 3.28
CA HIS A 115 7.51 -26.53 2.03
C HIS A 115 5.98 -26.39 1.86
N TYR A 116 5.21 -26.23 2.94
CA TYR A 116 3.75 -26.07 2.84
C TYR A 116 3.31 -24.67 2.36
N SER A 117 4.11 -23.63 2.66
CA SER A 117 3.84 -22.26 2.20
C SER A 117 3.98 -22.10 0.68
N PHE A 118 5.00 -22.72 0.07
CA PHE A 118 5.27 -22.59 -1.37
C PHE A 118 4.35 -23.43 -2.28
N ARG A 119 3.51 -24.33 -1.74
CA ARG A 119 2.60 -25.16 -2.56
C ARG A 119 1.17 -24.63 -2.69
N ASN A 120 0.75 -23.69 -1.85
CA ASN A 120 -0.63 -23.19 -1.85
C ASN A 120 -0.79 -21.79 -2.47
N ALA A 121 0.27 -21.20 -3.02
CA ALA A 121 0.26 -19.90 -3.69
C ALA A 121 0.22 -20.03 -5.23
N THR A 122 -0.61 -20.91 -5.77
CA THR A 122 -0.94 -20.88 -7.20
C THR A 122 -2.36 -21.37 -7.42
N THR A 123 -3.31 -20.44 -7.46
CA THR A 123 -4.47 -20.48 -8.35
C THR A 123 -4.86 -19.04 -8.65
#